data_AF-A0A8J7RMF5-F1
#
_entry.id   AF-A0A8J7RMF5-F1
#
_cell.length_a   1.000
_cell.length_b   1.000
_cell.length_c   1.000
_cell.angle_alpha   90.00
_cell.angle_beta   90.00
_cell.angle_gamma   90.00
#
_symmetry.space_group_name_H-M   'P 1'
#
loop_
_entity.id
_entity.type
_entity.pdbx_description
1 polymer ?
#
loop_
_entity_poly.entity_id
_entity_poly.type
_entity_poly.pdbx_seq_one_letter_code
_entity_poly.pdbx_strand_id
1 'polypeptide(L)'
;MKTKFFPQALIAAALMMMVWSCATDPNIESARLALVQQDYQEVIESAQAAIDSDPDNGDGYYYMAVAYASIAAEKPADERVEDYKKAREYFMEARERYEDQLISSDEADNLDEILVETWGYEHNSGVEPLTDDIISSDEDSLKLARHHFKNATTINPDSVQSFNLLAEVEFALGDLEEAERITRHIIYDMQKADLFNYYRLAFYLMEGDRDDEAIEILTEARDEYPDEIEIVQELANAYLRTGDTDKALEVVRELIDRDPENPQYRLVYATQVYQMVQDIDDQIREIHDDMYDMSREIRDKAREPDADEQEVEDMLAELDRKQEEANDLIQESFRFSDRAEEELQFALEKDPENPDVHATLGILYQNRAAVMQDKRNMTDDMDEADEFDKQAQEYLEQSLPHYEKAAELEPDNPEHWRSLFRIYTNLGMEEEAQDAQERAGL
;
A
#
# COMPACT_ATOMS: atom_id res chain seq x y z
N MET A 1 -13.07 -32.99 1.81
CA MET A 1 -12.33 -34.20 1.40
C MET A 1 -10.86 -33.85 1.59
N LYS A 2 -10.31 -34.13 2.78
CA LYS A 2 -9.03 -33.56 3.23
C LYS A 2 -7.88 -34.05 2.33
N THR A 3 -7.11 -33.10 1.85
CA THR A 3 -5.92 -33.19 1.01
C THR A 3 -4.90 -34.20 1.56
N LYS A 4 -4.94 -35.43 1.04
CA LYS A 4 -3.84 -36.40 1.18
C LYS A 4 -2.77 -36.23 0.09
N PHE A 5 -2.88 -35.21 -0.74
CA PHE A 5 -2.07 -35.05 -1.95
C PHE A 5 -0.61 -34.70 -1.64
N PHE A 6 -0.36 -33.87 -0.64
CA PHE A 6 0.99 -33.36 -0.35
C PHE A 6 1.99 -34.42 0.17
N PRO A 7 1.68 -35.20 1.24
CA PRO A 7 2.59 -36.27 1.66
C PRO A 7 2.72 -37.38 0.60
N GLN A 8 1.70 -37.57 -0.26
CA GLN A 8 1.79 -38.54 -1.35
C GLN A 8 2.65 -38.05 -2.54
N ALA A 9 2.75 -36.74 -2.76
CA ALA A 9 3.63 -36.15 -3.78
C ALA A 9 5.11 -36.28 -3.38
N LEU A 10 5.46 -35.95 -2.13
CA LEU A 10 6.81 -36.17 -1.57
C LEU A 10 7.23 -37.64 -1.66
N ILE A 11 6.31 -38.56 -1.35
CA ILE A 11 6.54 -40.00 -1.46
C ILE A 11 6.62 -40.44 -2.94
N ALA A 12 5.86 -39.83 -3.85
CA ALA A 12 5.86 -40.18 -5.27
C ALA A 12 7.11 -39.68 -6.03
N ALA A 13 7.63 -38.49 -5.69
CA ALA A 13 8.91 -37.98 -6.19
C ALA A 13 10.07 -38.91 -5.77
N ALA A 14 10.04 -39.42 -4.53
CA ALA A 14 10.99 -40.41 -4.04
C ALA A 14 10.86 -41.82 -4.65
N LEU A 15 9.82 -42.09 -5.47
CA LEU A 15 9.47 -43.44 -5.96
C LEU A 15 9.80 -43.74 -7.43
N MET A 16 10.52 -42.87 -8.16
CA MET A 16 10.92 -43.19 -9.54
C MET A 16 12.06 -44.23 -9.59
N MET A 17 11.62 -45.47 -9.86
CA MET A 17 12.27 -46.80 -9.89
C MET A 17 13.74 -46.97 -10.36
N MET A 18 14.50 -47.60 -9.45
CA MET A 18 15.26 -48.87 -9.56
C MET A 18 16.04 -49.20 -10.86
N VAL A 19 17.37 -49.33 -10.68
CA VAL A 19 18.33 -50.38 -11.16
C VAL A 19 19.54 -49.81 -11.96
N TRP A 20 20.72 -49.58 -11.33
CA TRP A 20 21.86 -50.53 -11.23
C TRP A 20 23.13 -50.01 -10.52
N SER A 21 23.61 -50.81 -9.55
CA SER A 21 25.01 -51.24 -9.35
C SER A 21 26.11 -50.22 -8.95
N CYS A 22 25.97 -49.67 -7.74
CA CYS A 22 27.03 -49.66 -6.72
C CYS A 22 26.40 -50.27 -5.44
N ALA A 23 27.17 -50.84 -4.51
CA ALA A 23 26.58 -51.34 -3.27
C ALA A 23 25.93 -50.17 -2.53
N THR A 24 24.59 -50.09 -2.56
CA THR A 24 23.87 -49.07 -1.81
C THR A 24 24.05 -49.33 -0.33
N ASP A 25 24.31 -48.26 0.42
CA ASP A 25 24.46 -48.32 1.87
C ASP A 25 23.21 -49.01 2.46
N PRO A 26 23.36 -50.11 3.22
CA PRO A 26 22.22 -50.84 3.78
C PRO A 26 21.34 -49.97 4.67
N ASN A 27 21.90 -48.93 5.29
CA ASN A 27 21.15 -47.97 6.09
C ASN A 27 20.28 -47.07 5.19
N ILE A 28 20.76 -46.69 4.00
CA ILE A 28 19.96 -45.91 3.04
C ILE A 28 18.80 -46.74 2.47
N GLU A 29 19.01 -48.02 2.18
CA GLU A 29 17.90 -48.91 1.78
C GLU A 29 16.86 -49.09 2.91
N SER A 30 17.32 -49.14 4.16
CA SER A 30 16.45 -49.17 5.34
C SER A 30 15.63 -47.88 5.46
N ALA A 31 16.27 -46.71 5.34
CA ALA A 31 15.62 -45.41 5.36
C ALA A 31 14.57 -45.27 4.24
N ARG A 32 14.91 -45.68 3.01
CA ARG A 32 13.98 -45.66 1.87
C ARG A 32 12.75 -46.54 2.13
N LEU A 33 12.94 -47.75 2.65
CA LEU A 33 11.83 -48.64 2.98
C LEU A 33 10.96 -48.10 4.11
N ALA A 34 11.57 -47.53 5.15
CA ALA A 34 10.86 -46.90 6.27
C ALA A 34 10.04 -45.69 5.80
N LEU A 35 10.56 -44.91 4.85
CA LEU A 35 9.85 -43.76 4.27
C LEU A 35 8.57 -44.21 3.56
N VAL A 36 8.61 -45.30 2.79
CA VAL A 36 7.43 -45.89 2.15
C VAL A 36 6.39 -46.35 3.19
N GLN A 37 6.85 -46.76 4.37
CA GLN A 37 5.98 -47.17 5.48
C GLN A 37 5.50 -45.98 6.34
N GLN A 38 5.96 -44.76 6.04
CA GLN A 38 5.73 -43.56 6.85
C GLN A 38 6.26 -43.68 8.28
N ASP A 39 7.28 -44.51 8.50
CA ASP A 39 7.98 -44.63 9.78
C ASP A 39 9.16 -43.65 9.82
N TYR A 40 8.85 -42.36 9.97
CA TYR A 40 9.87 -41.31 9.88
C TYR A 40 10.92 -41.38 10.99
N GLN A 41 10.61 -42.01 12.12
CA GLN A 41 11.58 -42.24 13.19
C GLN A 41 12.64 -43.24 12.73
N GLU A 42 12.23 -44.34 12.10
CA GLU A 42 13.16 -45.31 11.50
C GLU A 42 13.93 -44.70 10.32
N VAL A 43 13.30 -43.81 9.52
CA VAL A 43 14.02 -43.05 8.47
C VAL A 43 15.16 -42.25 9.09
N ILE A 44 14.89 -41.49 10.15
CA ILE A 44 15.88 -40.66 10.85
C ILE A 44 17.00 -41.52 11.43
N GLU A 45 16.67 -42.63 12.12
CA GLU A 45 17.66 -43.51 12.74
C GLU A 45 18.57 -44.18 11.69
N SER A 46 17.97 -44.68 10.60
CA SER A 46 18.71 -45.30 9.50
C SER A 46 19.57 -44.27 8.76
N ALA A 47 19.02 -43.10 8.43
CA ALA A 47 19.75 -42.04 7.75
C ALA A 47 20.92 -41.49 8.61
N GLN A 48 20.71 -41.32 9.91
CA GLN A 48 21.77 -40.94 10.84
C GLN A 48 22.88 -42.00 10.92
N ALA A 49 22.54 -43.29 10.92
CA ALA A 49 23.54 -44.36 10.90
C ALA A 49 24.40 -44.34 9.63
N ALA A 50 23.82 -43.94 8.49
CA ALA A 50 24.56 -43.73 7.24
C ALA A 50 25.55 -42.56 7.38
N ILE A 51 25.11 -41.42 7.91
CA ILE A 51 25.96 -40.23 8.17
C ILE A 51 27.07 -40.53 9.19
N ASP A 52 26.76 -41.28 10.25
CA ASP A 52 27.75 -41.65 11.28
C ASP A 52 28.84 -42.58 10.71
N SER A 53 28.47 -43.43 9.75
CA SER A 53 29.41 -44.34 9.07
C SER A 53 30.24 -43.61 8.02
N ASP A 54 29.62 -42.70 7.28
CA ASP A 54 30.24 -41.87 6.26
C ASP A 54 29.65 -40.46 6.34
N PRO A 55 30.37 -39.51 6.95
CA PRO A 55 29.90 -38.15 7.06
C PRO A 55 29.64 -37.49 5.71
N ASP A 56 30.24 -37.95 4.60
CA ASP A 56 30.02 -37.41 3.27
C ASP A 56 28.88 -38.11 2.49
N ASN A 57 28.06 -38.89 3.18
CA ASN A 57 26.91 -39.57 2.60
C ASN A 57 25.74 -38.59 2.35
N GLY A 58 25.64 -38.07 1.12
CA GLY A 58 24.57 -37.16 0.70
C GLY A 58 23.16 -37.74 0.85
N ASP A 59 22.98 -39.04 0.56
CA ASP A 59 21.68 -39.71 0.69
C ASP A 59 21.20 -39.70 2.16
N GLY A 60 22.11 -39.87 3.12
CA GLY A 60 21.79 -39.82 4.54
C GLY A 60 21.18 -38.47 4.93
N TYR A 61 21.80 -37.37 4.50
CA TYR A 61 21.25 -36.04 4.71
C TYR A 61 19.93 -35.83 3.95
N TYR A 62 19.81 -36.32 2.73
CA TYR A 62 18.58 -36.25 1.95
C TYR A 62 17.40 -36.94 2.65
N TYR A 63 17.58 -38.17 3.15
CA TYR A 63 16.50 -38.88 3.86
C TYR A 63 16.19 -38.25 5.23
N MET A 64 17.16 -37.66 5.92
CA MET A 64 16.90 -36.82 7.11
C MET A 64 15.99 -35.65 6.75
N ALA A 65 16.31 -34.93 5.66
CA ALA A 65 15.54 -33.79 5.20
C ALA A 65 14.09 -34.15 4.86
N VAL A 66 13.91 -35.22 4.07
CA VAL A 66 12.58 -35.72 3.69
C VAL A 66 11.78 -36.19 4.91
N ALA A 67 12.42 -36.83 5.89
CA ALA A 67 11.75 -37.24 7.12
C ALA A 67 11.22 -36.03 7.90
N TYR A 68 12.03 -35.00 8.11
CA TYR A 68 11.59 -33.79 8.81
C TYR A 68 10.52 -33.01 8.05
N ALA A 69 10.62 -32.90 6.72
CA ALA A 69 9.56 -32.30 5.91
C ALA A 69 8.24 -33.07 6.00
N SER A 70 8.32 -34.41 6.04
CA SER A 70 7.13 -35.27 6.18
C SER A 70 6.50 -35.17 7.56
N ILE A 71 7.31 -35.12 8.63
CA ILE A 71 6.83 -34.88 10.00
C ILE A 71 6.14 -33.52 10.10
N ALA A 72 6.72 -32.47 9.51
CA ALA A 72 6.14 -31.14 9.47
C ALA A 72 4.75 -31.16 8.78
N ALA A 73 4.65 -31.83 7.63
CA ALA A 73 3.40 -31.92 6.87
C ALA A 73 2.23 -32.58 7.63
N GLU A 74 2.51 -33.40 8.65
CA GLU A 74 1.48 -34.04 9.49
C GLU A 74 0.99 -33.17 10.65
N LYS A 75 1.74 -32.11 10.98
CA LYS A 75 1.40 -31.19 12.07
C LYS A 75 0.45 -30.09 11.63
N PRO A 76 -0.26 -29.42 12.56
CA PRO A 76 -0.88 -28.12 12.32
C PRO A 76 0.14 -27.09 11.80
N ALA A 77 -0.30 -26.13 10.99
CA ALA A 77 0.59 -25.17 10.32
C ALA A 77 1.44 -24.35 11.29
N ASP A 78 0.92 -24.05 12.48
CA ASP A 78 1.58 -23.28 13.55
C ASP A 78 2.71 -24.05 14.27
N GLU A 79 2.83 -25.36 14.04
CA GLU A 79 3.81 -26.23 14.70
C GLU A 79 4.93 -26.72 13.76
N ARG A 80 4.98 -26.25 12.51
CA ARG A 80 5.86 -26.83 11.47
C ARG A 80 7.25 -26.19 11.33
N VAL A 81 7.41 -24.93 11.75
CA VAL A 81 8.61 -24.11 11.47
C VAL A 81 9.92 -24.81 11.87
N GLU A 82 10.01 -25.38 13.07
CA GLU A 82 11.24 -26.02 13.55
C GLU A 82 11.60 -27.29 12.76
N ASP A 83 10.60 -28.05 12.30
CA ASP A 83 10.86 -29.23 11.46
C ASP A 83 11.22 -28.83 10.04
N TYR A 84 10.57 -27.82 9.46
CA TYR A 84 10.97 -27.30 8.15
C TYR A 84 12.35 -26.67 8.15
N LYS A 85 12.75 -26.01 9.25
CA LYS A 85 14.10 -25.51 9.42
C LYS A 85 15.13 -26.64 9.37
N LYS A 86 14.92 -27.72 10.13
CA LYS A 86 15.77 -28.92 10.08
C LYS A 86 15.77 -29.56 8.70
N ALA A 87 14.59 -29.71 8.09
CA ALA A 87 14.46 -30.28 6.76
C ALA A 87 15.32 -29.51 5.76
N ARG A 88 15.22 -28.18 5.77
CA ARG A 88 16.03 -27.32 4.89
C ARG A 88 17.53 -27.42 5.20
N GLU A 89 17.93 -27.37 6.47
CA GLU A 89 19.33 -27.55 6.87
C GLU A 89 19.91 -28.85 6.28
N TYR A 90 19.20 -29.96 6.42
CA TYR A 90 19.62 -31.25 5.86
C TYR A 90 19.58 -31.31 4.34
N PHE A 91 18.63 -30.64 3.67
CA PHE A 91 18.65 -30.52 2.22
C PHE A 91 19.87 -29.74 1.73
N MET A 92 20.28 -28.68 2.43
CA MET A 92 21.49 -27.93 2.04
C MET A 92 22.75 -28.78 2.23
N GLU A 93 22.86 -29.52 3.32
CA GLU A 93 23.97 -30.48 3.54
C GLU A 93 24.00 -31.56 2.44
N ALA A 94 22.84 -32.14 2.11
CA ALA A 94 22.73 -33.13 1.03
C ALA A 94 23.20 -32.56 -0.30
N ARG A 95 22.73 -31.36 -0.66
CA ARG A 95 23.14 -30.65 -1.89
C ARG A 95 24.65 -30.44 -1.93
N GLU A 96 25.24 -29.94 -0.85
CA GLU A 96 26.69 -29.72 -0.74
C GLU A 96 27.47 -31.02 -1.01
N ARG A 97 27.08 -32.14 -0.40
CA ARG A 97 27.78 -33.42 -0.61
C ARG A 97 27.62 -33.97 -2.02
N TYR A 98 26.43 -33.85 -2.61
CA TYR A 98 26.24 -34.26 -4.00
C TYR A 98 27.10 -33.44 -4.96
N GLU A 99 27.17 -32.12 -4.76
CA GLU A 99 27.99 -31.21 -5.56
C GLU A 99 29.49 -31.51 -5.41
N ASP A 100 29.98 -31.62 -4.17
CA ASP A 100 31.39 -31.88 -3.87
C ASP A 100 31.88 -33.22 -4.42
N GLN A 101 31.01 -34.23 -4.39
CA GLN A 101 31.32 -35.57 -4.89
C GLN A 101 30.99 -35.75 -6.38
N LEU A 102 30.41 -34.75 -7.02
CA LEU A 102 29.91 -34.81 -8.40
C LEU A 102 28.96 -36.00 -8.61
N ILE A 103 28.11 -36.27 -7.61
CA ILE A 103 27.09 -37.31 -7.66
C ILE A 103 25.91 -36.80 -8.49
N SER A 104 25.46 -37.63 -9.43
CA SER A 104 24.18 -37.49 -10.11
C SER A 104 23.39 -38.76 -9.81
N SER A 105 22.35 -38.61 -9.00
CA SER A 105 21.41 -39.64 -8.55
C SER A 105 20.00 -39.08 -8.59
N ASP A 106 19.00 -39.95 -8.54
CA ASP A 106 17.60 -39.52 -8.48
C ASP A 106 17.36 -38.65 -7.23
N GLU A 107 17.97 -38.98 -6.09
CA GLU A 107 17.91 -38.17 -4.87
C GLU A 107 18.55 -36.77 -5.06
N ALA A 108 19.68 -36.67 -5.76
CA ALA A 108 20.32 -35.39 -6.05
C ALA A 108 19.48 -34.54 -7.03
N ASP A 109 18.92 -35.17 -8.05
CA ASP A 109 18.13 -34.49 -9.08
C ASP A 109 16.76 -34.03 -8.56
N ASN A 110 16.14 -34.77 -7.62
CA ASN A 110 14.81 -34.47 -7.07
C ASN A 110 14.81 -33.49 -5.88
N LEU A 111 15.97 -33.20 -5.29
CA LEU A 111 16.09 -32.37 -4.08
C LEU A 111 15.41 -31.00 -4.23
N ASP A 112 15.71 -30.33 -5.34
CA ASP A 112 15.19 -28.99 -5.63
C ASP A 112 13.69 -29.00 -5.90
N GLU A 113 13.20 -30.03 -6.58
CA GLU A 113 11.77 -30.24 -6.82
C GLU A 113 11.03 -30.37 -5.49
N ILE A 114 11.55 -31.16 -4.55
CA ILE A 114 10.92 -31.32 -3.23
C ILE A 114 10.86 -30.00 -2.46
N LEU A 115 11.94 -29.21 -2.47
CA LEU A 115 11.94 -27.89 -1.82
C LEU A 115 10.89 -26.96 -2.44
N VAL A 116 10.80 -26.93 -3.78
CA VAL A 116 9.84 -26.10 -4.52
C VAL A 116 8.41 -26.56 -4.27
N GLU A 117 8.14 -27.87 -4.29
CA GLU A 117 6.81 -28.42 -3.99
C GLU A 117 6.39 -28.12 -2.55
N THR A 118 7.32 -28.25 -1.59
CA THR A 118 7.04 -27.99 -0.17
C THR A 118 6.78 -26.52 0.08
N TRP A 119 7.62 -25.63 -0.47
CA TRP A 119 7.38 -24.20 -0.44
C TRP A 119 6.04 -23.83 -1.10
N GLY A 120 5.78 -24.36 -2.30
CA GLY A 120 4.58 -24.06 -3.08
C GLY A 120 3.30 -24.53 -2.38
N TYR A 121 3.34 -25.67 -1.70
CA TYR A 121 2.22 -26.12 -0.87
C TYR A 121 1.92 -25.14 0.28
N GLU A 122 2.94 -24.75 1.06
CA GLU A 122 2.74 -23.81 2.16
C GLU A 122 2.30 -22.43 1.65
N HIS A 123 2.96 -21.90 0.61
CA HIS A 123 2.61 -20.62 0.00
C HIS A 123 1.15 -20.60 -0.48
N ASN A 124 0.73 -21.59 -1.28
CA ASN A 124 -0.62 -21.65 -1.80
C ASN A 124 -1.65 -21.89 -0.69
N SER A 125 -1.31 -22.67 0.34
CA SER A 125 -2.19 -22.87 1.50
C SER A 125 -2.34 -21.59 2.34
N GLY A 126 -1.35 -20.71 2.30
CA GLY A 126 -1.42 -19.38 2.93
C GLY A 126 -2.29 -18.40 2.15
N VAL A 127 -2.31 -18.49 0.81
CA VAL A 127 -3.16 -17.67 -0.06
C VAL A 127 -4.62 -18.12 -0.04
N GLU A 128 -4.90 -19.42 0.00
CA GLU A 128 -6.26 -19.99 -0.09
C GLU A 128 -7.32 -19.36 0.85
N PRO A 129 -7.04 -19.07 2.14
CA PRO A 129 -8.03 -18.48 3.03
C PRO A 129 -8.20 -16.95 2.86
N LEU A 130 -7.35 -16.28 2.07
CA LEU A 130 -7.37 -14.82 1.94
C LEU A 130 -8.38 -14.35 0.88
N THR A 131 -8.94 -13.17 1.12
CA THR A 131 -9.68 -12.39 0.11
C THR A 131 -8.72 -11.62 -0.79
N ASP A 132 -9.21 -11.15 -1.94
CA ASP A 132 -8.42 -10.30 -2.85
C ASP A 132 -7.91 -9.03 -2.14
N ASP A 133 -8.72 -8.46 -1.24
CA ASP A 133 -8.29 -7.45 -0.28
C ASP A 133 -7.91 -8.12 1.05
N ILE A 134 -6.60 -8.37 1.26
CA ILE A 134 -6.09 -9.08 2.45
C ILE A 134 -6.50 -8.39 3.75
N ILE A 135 -6.56 -7.05 3.77
CA ILE A 135 -6.91 -6.28 4.98
C ILE A 135 -8.35 -6.58 5.43
N SER A 136 -9.23 -6.91 4.48
CA SER A 136 -10.63 -7.27 4.76
C SER A 136 -10.84 -8.74 5.17
N SER A 137 -9.80 -9.59 5.12
CA SER A 137 -9.89 -10.99 5.55
C SER A 137 -10.17 -11.10 7.05
N ASP A 138 -10.86 -12.18 7.45
CA ASP A 138 -11.13 -12.41 8.86
C ASP A 138 -9.88 -12.83 9.65
N GLU A 139 -9.87 -12.57 10.96
CA GLU A 139 -8.71 -12.79 11.83
C GLU A 139 -8.23 -14.24 11.85
N ASP A 140 -9.13 -15.23 11.74
CA ASP A 140 -8.77 -16.65 11.74
C ASP A 140 -8.08 -17.03 10.43
N SER A 141 -8.58 -16.53 9.30
CA SER A 141 -7.97 -16.67 7.98
C SER A 141 -6.57 -16.05 7.93
N LEU A 142 -6.41 -14.83 8.46
CA LEU A 142 -5.11 -14.14 8.54
C LEU A 142 -4.11 -14.90 9.42
N LYS A 143 -4.52 -15.42 10.58
CA LYS A 143 -3.66 -16.25 11.43
C LYS A 143 -3.22 -17.53 10.73
N LEU A 144 -4.14 -18.20 10.04
CA LEU A 144 -3.80 -19.39 9.27
C LEU A 144 -2.79 -19.08 8.16
N ALA A 145 -3.01 -17.99 7.42
CA ALA A 145 -2.10 -17.52 6.39
C ALA A 145 -0.71 -17.19 6.95
N ARG A 146 -0.62 -16.49 8.09
CA ARG A 146 0.64 -16.21 8.80
C ARG A 146 1.45 -17.47 9.04
N HIS A 147 0.82 -18.53 9.55
CA HIS A 147 1.52 -19.78 9.84
C HIS A 147 2.07 -20.44 8.57
N HIS A 148 1.26 -20.49 7.52
CA HIS A 148 1.66 -21.02 6.23
C HIS A 148 2.78 -20.20 5.57
N PHE A 149 2.72 -18.87 5.59
CA PHE A 149 3.80 -18.05 5.04
C PHE A 149 5.08 -18.12 5.86
N LYS A 150 5.02 -18.24 7.20
CA LYS A 150 6.21 -18.51 8.05
C LYS A 150 6.86 -19.84 7.69
N ASN A 151 6.07 -20.88 7.39
CA ASN A 151 6.59 -22.14 6.90
C ASN A 151 7.22 -21.99 5.52
N ALA A 152 6.55 -21.30 4.59
CA ALA A 152 7.03 -21.09 3.24
C ALA A 152 8.37 -20.35 3.22
N THR A 153 8.51 -19.25 3.97
CA THR A 153 9.78 -18.50 4.09
C THR A 153 10.87 -19.27 4.82
N THR A 154 10.51 -20.22 5.70
CA THR A 154 11.48 -21.14 6.33
C THR A 154 12.03 -22.13 5.30
N ILE A 155 11.20 -22.68 4.42
CA ILE A 155 11.61 -23.65 3.40
C ILE A 155 12.40 -22.96 2.28
N ASN A 156 11.89 -21.82 1.81
CA ASN A 156 12.49 -21.01 0.76
C ASN A 156 12.72 -19.56 1.26
N PRO A 157 13.85 -19.31 1.94
CA PRO A 157 14.21 -17.99 2.47
C PRO A 157 14.61 -16.99 1.38
N ASP A 158 14.60 -17.40 0.11
CA ASP A 158 14.86 -16.52 -1.03
C ASP A 158 13.57 -16.02 -1.70
N SER A 159 12.40 -16.47 -1.24
CA SER A 159 11.10 -16.13 -1.82
C SER A 159 10.59 -14.77 -1.35
N VAL A 160 10.92 -13.72 -2.11
CA VAL A 160 10.39 -12.35 -1.90
C VAL A 160 8.86 -12.37 -1.87
N GLN A 161 8.22 -13.14 -2.77
CA GLN A 161 6.76 -13.24 -2.83
C GLN A 161 6.13 -13.74 -1.52
N SER A 162 6.73 -14.77 -0.89
CA SER A 162 6.24 -15.26 0.41
C SER A 162 6.47 -14.26 1.54
N PHE A 163 7.58 -13.51 1.51
CA PHE A 163 7.83 -12.47 2.51
C PHE A 163 6.91 -11.26 2.34
N ASN A 164 6.60 -10.83 1.10
CA ASN A 164 5.65 -9.76 0.83
C ASN A 164 4.28 -10.08 1.43
N LEU A 165 3.73 -11.26 1.11
CA LEU A 165 2.44 -11.69 1.63
C LEU A 165 2.47 -11.89 3.15
N LEU A 166 3.59 -12.35 3.71
CA LEU A 166 3.74 -12.42 5.17
C LEU A 166 3.69 -11.03 5.80
N ALA A 167 4.42 -10.04 5.25
CA ALA A 167 4.40 -8.68 5.78
C ALA A 167 3.00 -8.05 5.71
N GLU A 168 2.29 -8.23 4.60
CA GLU A 168 0.91 -7.75 4.44
C GLU A 168 -0.06 -8.41 5.44
N VAL A 169 0.07 -9.72 5.67
CA VAL A 169 -0.73 -10.44 6.68
C VAL A 169 -0.38 -9.98 8.10
N GLU A 170 0.89 -9.76 8.40
CA GLU A 170 1.31 -9.24 9.72
C GLU A 170 0.74 -7.84 9.96
N PHE A 171 0.78 -6.96 8.95
CA PHE A 171 0.14 -5.64 9.00
C PHE A 171 -1.38 -5.74 9.21
N ALA A 172 -2.08 -6.58 8.46
CA ALA A 172 -3.53 -6.79 8.60
C ALA A 172 -3.92 -7.34 9.98
N LEU A 173 -3.01 -8.08 10.64
CA LEU A 173 -3.16 -8.55 12.02
C LEU A 173 -2.79 -7.48 13.08
N GLY A 174 -2.39 -6.28 12.64
CA GLY A 174 -1.97 -5.17 13.50
C GLY A 174 -0.54 -5.28 14.04
N ASP A 175 0.26 -6.22 13.53
CA ASP A 175 1.67 -6.40 13.92
C ASP A 175 2.58 -5.59 13.00
N LEU A 176 2.51 -4.26 13.17
CA LEU A 176 3.25 -3.30 12.36
C LEU A 176 4.77 -3.48 12.45
N GLU A 177 5.27 -3.80 13.64
CA GLU A 177 6.70 -4.02 13.89
C GLU A 177 7.23 -5.21 13.08
N GLU A 178 6.48 -6.32 13.03
CA GLU A 178 6.88 -7.49 12.26
C GLU A 178 6.77 -7.25 10.75
N ALA A 179 5.73 -6.56 10.29
CA ALA A 179 5.58 -6.16 8.88
C ALA A 179 6.75 -5.29 8.39
N GLU A 180 7.16 -4.31 9.20
CA GLU A 180 8.34 -3.48 8.96
C GLU A 180 9.62 -4.35 8.92
N ARG A 181 9.83 -5.19 9.94
CA ARG A 181 11.02 -6.03 10.06
C ARG A 181 11.18 -6.96 8.85
N ILE A 182 10.09 -7.57 8.40
CA ILE A 182 10.09 -8.43 7.21
C ILE A 182 10.42 -7.61 5.96
N THR A 183 9.81 -6.45 5.78
CA THR A 183 10.04 -5.64 4.58
C THR A 183 11.48 -5.11 4.52
N ARG A 184 12.06 -4.71 5.67
CA ARG A 184 13.48 -4.37 5.79
C ARG A 184 14.39 -5.57 5.48
N HIS A 185 14.00 -6.78 5.86
CA HIS A 185 14.76 -7.99 5.50
C HIS A 185 14.83 -8.17 3.97
N ILE A 186 13.73 -7.91 3.26
CA ILE A 186 13.71 -7.99 1.79
C ILE A 186 14.63 -6.94 1.15
N ILE A 187 14.59 -5.70 1.65
CA ILE A 187 15.38 -4.57 1.12
C ILE A 187 16.86 -4.76 1.44
N TYR A 188 17.24 -4.89 2.71
CA TYR A 188 18.63 -4.74 3.14
C TYR A 188 19.40 -6.06 3.26
N ASP A 189 18.74 -7.13 3.72
CA ASP A 189 19.42 -8.41 3.94
C ASP A 189 19.40 -9.27 2.67
N MET A 190 18.23 -9.41 2.04
CA MET A 190 18.07 -10.16 0.80
C MET A 190 18.60 -9.38 -0.41
N GLN A 191 18.53 -8.04 -0.39
CA GLN A 191 18.86 -7.16 -1.53
C GLN A 191 18.12 -7.57 -2.81
N LYS A 192 16.83 -7.87 -2.64
CA LYS A 192 15.92 -8.33 -3.71
C LYS A 192 14.65 -7.49 -3.78
N ALA A 193 14.66 -6.32 -3.15
CA ALA A 193 13.54 -5.40 -3.19
C ALA A 193 13.32 -4.84 -4.59
N ASP A 194 12.06 -4.55 -4.87
CA ASP A 194 11.63 -3.70 -5.97
C ASP A 194 10.93 -2.45 -5.41
N LEU A 195 10.39 -1.63 -6.32
CA LEU A 195 9.60 -0.44 -6.01
C LEU A 195 8.51 -0.71 -4.94
N PHE A 196 7.81 -1.84 -5.04
CA PHE A 196 6.70 -2.19 -4.15
C PHE A 196 7.16 -2.35 -2.71
N ASN A 197 8.36 -2.90 -2.49
CA ASN A 197 8.89 -3.07 -1.13
C ASN A 197 9.21 -1.74 -0.44
N TYR A 198 9.77 -0.77 -1.18
CA TYR A 198 10.02 0.57 -0.64
C TYR A 198 8.73 1.29 -0.29
N TYR A 199 7.75 1.24 -1.19
CA TYR A 199 6.40 1.77 -0.95
C TYR A 199 5.76 1.17 0.30
N ARG A 200 5.75 -0.17 0.43
CA ARG A 200 5.18 -0.85 1.59
C ARG A 200 5.89 -0.49 2.89
N LEU A 201 7.22 -0.41 2.89
CA LEU A 201 7.96 -0.02 4.09
C LEU A 201 7.63 1.42 4.51
N ALA A 202 7.59 2.35 3.56
CA ALA A 202 7.22 3.74 3.84
C ALA A 202 5.79 3.83 4.40
N PHE A 203 4.83 3.12 3.78
CA PHE A 203 3.47 3.02 4.27
C PHE A 203 3.41 2.50 5.71
N TYR A 204 4.09 1.39 6.03
CA TYR A 204 4.13 0.87 7.41
C TYR A 204 4.74 1.88 8.41
N LEU A 205 5.76 2.63 8.01
CA LEU A 205 6.34 3.67 8.87
C LEU A 205 5.36 4.83 9.11
N MET A 206 4.64 5.25 8.08
CA MET A 206 3.62 6.31 8.17
C MET A 206 2.43 5.92 9.03
N GLU A 207 1.96 4.67 8.94
CA GLU A 207 0.92 4.12 9.82
C GLU A 207 1.39 3.99 11.28
N GLY A 208 2.71 3.94 11.49
CA GLY A 208 3.34 3.95 12.81
C GLY A 208 3.71 5.34 13.33
N ASP A 209 3.19 6.41 12.72
CA ASP A 209 3.51 7.82 13.02
C ASP A 209 5.02 8.14 12.93
N ARG A 210 5.75 7.44 12.05
CA ARG A 210 7.20 7.59 11.81
C ARG A 210 7.47 8.19 10.43
N ASP A 211 6.82 9.31 10.14
CA ASP A 211 6.90 9.99 8.83
C ASP A 211 8.34 10.36 8.43
N ASP A 212 9.18 10.80 9.38
CA ASP A 212 10.59 11.12 9.12
C ASP A 212 11.36 9.93 8.56
N GLU A 213 11.14 8.72 9.10
CA GLU A 213 11.78 7.51 8.61
C GLU A 213 11.19 7.07 7.27
N ALA A 214 9.88 7.26 7.06
CA ALA A 214 9.26 7.00 5.76
C ALA A 214 9.87 7.90 4.66
N ILE A 215 10.12 9.17 4.97
CA ILE A 215 10.82 10.12 4.07
C ILE A 215 12.22 9.61 3.74
N GLU A 216 12.97 9.09 4.72
CA GLU A 216 14.30 8.51 4.47
C GLU A 216 14.22 7.32 3.50
N ILE A 217 13.28 6.40 3.72
CA ILE A 217 13.06 5.22 2.86
C ILE A 217 12.62 5.61 1.45
N LEU A 218 11.71 6.57 1.31
CA LEU A 218 11.23 7.05 0.01
C LEU A 218 12.31 7.85 -0.73
N THR A 219 13.18 8.55 0.01
CA THR A 219 14.35 9.22 -0.58
C THR A 219 15.35 8.20 -1.12
N GLU A 220 15.63 7.13 -0.38
CA GLU A 220 16.44 6.00 -0.84
C GLU A 220 15.83 5.35 -2.10
N ALA A 221 14.52 5.09 -2.06
CA ALA A 221 13.79 4.54 -3.20
C ALA A 221 13.90 5.45 -4.44
N ARG A 222 13.79 6.76 -4.27
CA ARG A 222 13.91 7.73 -5.37
C ARG A 222 15.32 7.75 -5.96
N ASP A 223 16.36 7.51 -5.16
CA ASP A 223 17.72 7.42 -5.68
C ASP A 223 17.92 6.18 -6.56
N GLU A 224 17.23 5.07 -6.25
CA GLU A 224 17.23 3.84 -7.08
C GLU A 224 16.27 3.93 -8.28
N TYR A 225 15.12 4.57 -8.09
CA TYR A 225 14.00 4.66 -9.03
C TYR A 225 13.64 6.15 -9.33
N PRO A 226 14.54 6.92 -9.97
CA PRO A 226 14.46 8.38 -10.04
C PRO A 226 13.29 8.95 -10.86
N ASP A 227 12.69 8.14 -11.73
CA ASP A 227 11.60 8.56 -12.62
C ASP A 227 10.26 7.89 -12.26
N GLU A 228 10.21 7.09 -11.18
CA GLU A 228 8.99 6.43 -10.74
C GLU A 228 8.09 7.43 -10.00
N ILE A 229 6.96 7.75 -10.66
CA ILE A 229 5.97 8.72 -10.18
C ILE A 229 5.44 8.34 -8.80
N GLU A 230 5.20 7.04 -8.58
CA GLU A 230 4.63 6.53 -7.34
C GLU A 230 5.51 6.89 -6.12
N ILE A 231 6.85 6.69 -6.20
CA ILE A 231 7.74 7.10 -5.11
C ILE A 231 7.74 8.60 -4.90
N VAL A 232 7.73 9.38 -5.98
CA VAL A 232 7.73 10.83 -5.88
C VAL A 232 6.44 11.34 -5.24
N GLN A 233 5.29 10.76 -5.59
CA GLN A 233 4.01 11.08 -4.97
C GLN A 233 4.02 10.73 -3.49
N GLU A 234 4.46 9.54 -3.11
CA GLU A 234 4.50 9.14 -1.71
C GLU A 234 5.49 9.98 -0.89
N LEU A 235 6.64 10.35 -1.48
CA LEU A 235 7.60 11.26 -0.83
C LEU A 235 6.99 12.65 -0.64
N ALA A 236 6.26 13.16 -1.64
CA ALA A 236 5.56 14.42 -1.53
C ALA A 236 4.44 14.36 -0.47
N ASN A 237 3.64 13.29 -0.44
CA ASN A 237 2.61 13.06 0.57
C ASN A 237 3.22 13.00 1.98
N ALA A 238 4.36 12.33 2.17
CA ALA A 238 5.05 12.27 3.45
C ALA A 238 5.59 13.64 3.89
N TYR A 239 6.08 14.47 2.96
CA TYR A 239 6.43 15.85 3.25
C TYR A 239 5.21 16.71 3.61
N LEU A 240 4.06 16.53 2.94
CA LEU A 240 2.82 17.23 3.29
C LEU A 240 2.34 16.87 4.71
N ARG A 241 2.37 15.58 5.06
CA ARG A 241 2.02 15.10 6.42
C ARG A 241 2.89 15.71 7.52
N THR A 242 4.15 15.99 7.22
CA THR A 242 5.09 16.64 8.16
C THR A 242 5.05 18.18 8.12
N GLY A 243 4.20 18.76 7.26
CA GLY A 243 4.10 20.21 7.08
C GLY A 243 5.23 20.82 6.23
N ASP A 244 6.07 19.98 5.62
CA ASP A 244 7.19 20.36 4.75
C ASP A 244 6.74 20.64 3.31
N THR A 245 5.71 21.47 3.17
CA THR A 245 5.03 21.78 1.90
C THR A 245 5.95 22.23 0.77
N ASP A 246 6.98 23.03 1.09
CA ASP A 246 7.96 23.48 0.09
C ASP A 246 8.73 22.32 -0.52
N LYS A 247 9.09 21.31 0.29
CA LYS A 247 9.80 20.12 -0.17
C LYS A 247 8.89 19.21 -0.97
N ALA A 248 7.63 19.04 -0.56
CA ALA A 248 6.64 18.26 -1.31
C ALA A 248 6.56 18.76 -2.77
N LEU A 249 6.46 20.09 -2.95
CA LEU A 249 6.43 20.68 -4.29
C LEU A 249 7.78 20.67 -5.00
N GLU A 250 8.90 20.70 -4.28
CA GLU A 250 10.24 20.58 -4.87
C GLU A 250 10.43 19.20 -5.52
N VAL A 251 10.11 18.11 -4.80
CA VAL A 251 10.25 16.74 -5.31
C VAL A 251 9.46 16.54 -6.61
N VAL A 252 8.24 17.05 -6.69
CA VAL A 252 7.44 16.92 -7.91
C VAL A 252 7.91 17.85 -9.03
N ARG A 253 8.40 19.06 -8.71
CA ARG A 253 9.01 19.95 -9.73
C ARG A 253 10.23 19.30 -10.37
N GLU A 254 11.02 18.55 -9.62
CA GLU A 254 12.17 17.83 -10.18
C GLU A 254 11.74 16.83 -11.27
N LEU A 255 10.55 16.20 -11.18
CA LEU A 255 10.02 15.39 -12.28
C LEU A 255 9.75 16.23 -13.53
N ILE A 256 9.09 17.38 -13.37
CA ILE A 256 8.81 18.30 -14.48
C ILE A 256 10.11 18.83 -15.09
N ASP A 257 11.13 19.13 -14.28
CA ASP A 257 12.43 19.60 -14.78
C ASP A 257 13.18 18.52 -15.59
N ARG A 258 12.97 17.23 -15.27
CA ARG A 258 13.53 16.09 -16.03
C ARG A 258 12.85 15.92 -17.38
N ASP A 259 11.51 15.95 -17.43
CA ASP A 259 10.74 15.92 -18.68
C ASP A 259 9.61 16.96 -18.69
N PRO A 260 9.90 18.19 -19.15
CA PRO A 260 8.94 19.30 -19.12
C PRO A 260 7.70 19.09 -20.00
N GLU A 261 7.75 18.14 -20.94
CA GLU A 261 6.68 17.87 -21.90
C GLU A 261 5.79 16.69 -21.48
N ASN A 262 6.12 16.02 -20.37
CA ASN A 262 5.34 14.89 -19.87
C ASN A 262 4.07 15.39 -19.15
N PRO A 263 2.86 15.13 -19.70
CA PRO A 263 1.62 15.57 -19.06
C PRO A 263 1.35 14.91 -17.72
N GLN A 264 1.86 13.69 -17.50
CA GLN A 264 1.64 12.99 -16.24
C GLN A 264 2.35 13.68 -15.08
N TYR A 265 3.55 14.22 -15.29
CA TYR A 265 4.28 14.96 -14.25
C TYR A 265 3.58 16.26 -13.86
N ARG A 266 2.95 16.92 -14.85
CA ARG A 266 2.14 18.12 -14.66
C ARG A 266 0.87 17.80 -13.84
N LEU A 267 0.20 16.70 -14.17
CA LEU A 267 -0.94 16.20 -13.42
C LEU A 267 -0.55 15.89 -11.97
N VAL A 268 0.55 15.17 -11.74
CA VAL A 268 1.05 14.86 -10.40
C VAL A 268 1.30 16.13 -9.59
N TYR A 269 1.94 17.14 -10.18
CA TYR A 269 2.14 18.43 -9.51
C TYR A 269 0.83 19.09 -9.12
N ALA A 270 -0.13 19.13 -10.05
CA ALA A 270 -1.44 19.71 -9.78
C ALA A 270 -2.22 18.95 -8.68
N THR A 271 -2.13 17.62 -8.65
CA THR A 271 -2.74 16.80 -7.59
C THR A 271 -2.13 17.10 -6.22
N GLN A 272 -0.82 17.28 -6.12
CA GLN A 272 -0.16 17.65 -4.86
C GLN A 272 -0.53 19.07 -4.41
N VAL A 273 -0.60 20.01 -5.35
CA VAL A 273 -1.09 21.36 -5.06
C VAL A 273 -2.56 21.34 -4.62
N TYR A 274 -3.37 20.47 -5.21
CA TYR A 274 -4.76 20.28 -4.80
C TYR A 274 -4.86 19.81 -3.35
N GLN A 275 -4.07 18.82 -2.92
CA GLN A 275 -4.04 18.39 -1.51
C GLN A 275 -3.70 19.55 -0.57
N MET A 276 -2.70 20.36 -0.92
CA MET A 276 -2.37 21.56 -0.15
C MET A 276 -3.51 22.57 -0.08
N VAL A 277 -4.24 22.78 -1.18
CA VAL A 277 -5.40 23.66 -1.21
C VAL A 277 -6.49 23.12 -0.28
N GLN A 278 -6.70 21.80 -0.22
CA GLN A 278 -7.64 21.21 0.73
C GLN A 278 -7.24 21.46 2.19
N ASP A 279 -5.96 21.32 2.53
CA ASP A 279 -5.45 21.60 3.89
C ASP A 279 -5.62 23.08 4.26
N ILE A 280 -5.43 23.98 3.30
CA ILE A 280 -5.69 25.42 3.49
C ILE A 280 -7.18 25.68 3.67
N ASP A 281 -8.04 25.06 2.85
CA ASP A 281 -9.50 25.20 2.94
C ASP A 281 -10.03 24.65 4.28
N ASP A 282 -9.42 23.60 4.83
CA ASP A 282 -9.72 23.08 6.17
C ASP A 282 -9.37 24.11 7.27
N GLN A 283 -8.20 24.74 7.20
CA GLN A 283 -7.80 25.80 8.13
C GLN A 283 -8.71 27.02 8.03
N ILE A 284 -9.09 27.42 6.81
CA ILE A 284 -10.03 28.51 6.57
C ILE A 284 -11.37 28.21 7.26
N ARG A 285 -11.89 26.98 7.13
CA ARG A 285 -13.14 26.57 7.79
C ARG A 285 -13.04 26.63 9.31
N GLU A 286 -11.95 26.15 9.90
CA GLU A 286 -11.72 26.24 11.36
C GLU A 286 -11.72 27.69 11.84
N ILE A 287 -11.01 28.59 11.15
CA ILE A 287 -10.98 30.02 11.49
C ILE A 287 -12.37 30.63 11.39
N HIS A 288 -13.16 30.25 10.39
CA HIS A 288 -14.53 30.76 10.24
C HIS A 288 -15.48 30.29 11.34
N ASP A 289 -15.37 29.03 11.77
CA ASP A 289 -16.13 28.50 12.90
C ASP A 289 -15.77 29.24 14.21
N ASP A 290 -14.48 29.46 14.46
CA ASP A 290 -13.98 30.29 15.56
C ASP A 290 -14.55 31.70 15.53
N MET A 291 -14.49 32.35 14.36
CA MET A 291 -15.00 33.70 14.16
C MET A 291 -16.50 33.79 14.41
N TYR A 292 -17.27 32.77 14.02
CA TYR A 292 -18.71 32.71 14.26
C TYR A 292 -19.02 32.62 15.76
N ASP A 293 -18.31 31.76 16.48
CA ASP A 293 -18.48 31.61 17.93
C ASP A 293 -18.05 32.87 18.69
N MET A 294 -16.91 33.47 18.32
CA MET A 294 -16.47 34.75 18.84
C MET A 294 -17.49 35.87 18.59
N SER A 295 -18.02 35.96 17.37
CA SER A 295 -19.04 36.96 17.01
C SER A 295 -20.30 36.84 17.86
N ARG A 296 -20.69 35.60 18.21
CA ARG A 296 -21.80 35.33 19.12
C ARG A 296 -21.45 35.77 20.55
N GLU A 297 -20.27 35.42 21.05
CA GLU A 297 -19.82 35.78 22.39
C GLU A 297 -19.73 37.30 22.57
N ILE A 298 -19.13 37.99 21.61
CA ILE A 298 -19.05 39.46 21.55
C ILE A 298 -20.45 40.08 21.65
N ARG A 299 -21.41 39.54 20.89
CA ARG A 299 -22.80 40.03 20.88
C ARG A 299 -23.48 39.84 22.24
N ASP A 300 -23.25 38.72 22.90
CA ASP A 300 -23.84 38.42 24.20
C ASP A 300 -23.20 39.28 25.30
N LYS A 301 -21.87 39.41 25.28
CA LYS A 301 -21.11 40.29 26.18
C LYS A 301 -21.53 41.75 26.04
N ALA A 302 -21.65 42.25 24.82
CA ALA A 302 -22.05 43.63 24.55
C ALA A 302 -23.49 43.96 24.99
N ARG A 303 -24.31 42.95 25.30
CA ARG A 303 -25.67 43.13 25.85
C ARG A 303 -25.70 43.16 27.38
N GLU A 304 -24.61 42.82 28.06
CA GLU A 304 -24.54 42.86 29.52
C GLU A 304 -24.63 44.31 30.02
N PRO A 305 -25.42 44.60 31.08
CA PRO A 305 -25.62 45.97 31.56
C PRO A 305 -24.35 46.68 32.03
N ASP A 306 -23.35 45.91 32.48
CA ASP A 306 -22.08 46.37 33.04
C ASP A 306 -20.88 45.79 32.26
N ALA A 307 -21.05 45.54 30.95
CA ALA A 307 -19.99 45.02 30.10
C ALA A 307 -18.75 45.92 30.13
N ASP A 308 -17.56 45.32 30.21
CA ASP A 308 -16.30 46.05 30.07
C ASP A 308 -16.10 46.41 28.58
N GLU A 309 -16.18 47.70 28.26
CA GLU A 309 -16.03 48.21 26.89
C GLU A 309 -14.66 47.84 26.30
N GLN A 310 -13.60 47.83 27.12
CA GLN A 310 -12.25 47.47 26.65
C GLN A 310 -12.17 45.97 26.30
N GLU A 311 -12.83 45.12 27.10
CA GLU A 311 -12.88 43.68 26.83
C GLU A 311 -13.59 43.40 25.50
N VAL A 312 -14.71 44.07 25.22
CA VAL A 312 -15.43 43.95 23.95
C VAL A 312 -14.59 44.46 22.78
N GLU A 313 -13.88 45.58 22.94
CA GLU A 313 -12.98 46.13 21.91
C GLU A 313 -11.80 45.18 21.63
N ASP A 314 -11.21 44.59 22.66
CA ASP A 314 -10.12 43.62 22.52
C ASP A 314 -10.58 42.35 21.79
N MET A 315 -11.80 41.86 22.06
CA MET A 315 -12.39 40.73 21.35
C MET A 315 -12.69 41.05 19.88
N LEU A 316 -13.20 42.25 19.58
CA LEU A 316 -13.40 42.70 18.19
C LEU A 316 -12.08 42.78 17.44
N ALA A 317 -11.01 43.27 18.08
CA ALA A 317 -9.69 43.32 17.47
C ALA A 317 -9.09 41.93 17.22
N GLU A 318 -9.40 40.92 18.04
CA GLU A 318 -9.05 39.52 17.76
C GLU A 318 -9.87 38.94 16.60
N LEU A 319 -11.17 39.25 16.53
CA LEU A 319 -12.03 38.85 15.42
C LEU A 319 -11.52 39.41 14.08
N ASP A 320 -11.13 40.69 14.06
CA ASP A 320 -10.53 41.34 12.90
C ASP A 320 -9.21 40.67 12.48
N ARG A 321 -8.35 40.29 13.44
CA ARG A 321 -7.10 39.55 13.16
C ARG A 321 -7.38 38.19 12.50
N LYS A 322 -8.36 37.43 13.00
CA LYS A 322 -8.76 36.16 12.39
C LYS A 322 -9.35 36.35 11.00
N GLN A 323 -10.10 37.43 10.78
CA GLN A 323 -10.60 37.77 9.45
C GLN A 323 -9.46 38.06 8.46
N GLU A 324 -8.42 38.76 8.89
CA GLU A 324 -7.21 39.01 8.10
C GLU A 324 -6.47 37.69 7.80
N GLU A 325 -6.31 36.82 8.79
CA GLU A 325 -5.68 35.49 8.65
C GLU A 325 -6.42 34.61 7.63
N ALA A 326 -7.76 34.52 7.72
CA ALA A 326 -8.57 33.80 6.75
C ALA A 326 -8.41 34.38 5.33
N ASN A 327 -8.36 35.70 5.19
CA ASN A 327 -8.19 36.36 3.89
C ASN A 327 -6.82 36.07 3.27
N ASP A 328 -5.76 36.00 4.08
CA ASP A 328 -4.41 35.65 3.62
C ASP A 328 -4.36 34.19 3.14
N LEU A 329 -4.94 33.26 3.91
CA LEU A 329 -5.06 31.85 3.52
C LEU A 329 -5.87 31.68 2.24
N ILE A 330 -6.97 32.42 2.09
CA ILE A 330 -7.76 32.38 0.85
C ILE A 330 -6.91 32.84 -0.34
N GLN A 331 -6.15 33.94 -0.21
CA GLN A 331 -5.27 34.40 -1.29
C GLN A 331 -4.20 33.35 -1.63
N GLU A 332 -3.68 32.66 -0.63
CA GLU A 332 -2.74 31.57 -0.82
C GLU A 332 -3.38 30.37 -1.53
N SER A 333 -4.58 29.95 -1.13
CA SER A 333 -5.38 28.91 -1.79
C SER A 333 -5.62 29.24 -3.27
N PHE A 334 -5.97 30.49 -3.60
CA PHE A 334 -6.09 30.93 -4.99
C PHE A 334 -4.77 30.88 -5.76
N ARG A 335 -3.68 31.36 -5.16
CA ARG A 335 -2.36 31.32 -5.80
C ARG A 335 -1.92 29.90 -6.14
N PHE A 336 -2.15 28.96 -5.23
CA PHE A 336 -1.87 27.54 -5.46
C PHE A 336 -2.80 26.97 -6.54
N SER A 337 -4.10 27.25 -6.44
CA SER A 337 -5.09 26.81 -7.43
C SER A 337 -4.77 27.30 -8.84
N ASP A 338 -4.38 28.57 -9.01
CA ASP A 338 -3.97 29.16 -10.29
C ASP A 338 -2.79 28.41 -10.89
N ARG A 339 -1.81 28.06 -10.05
CA ARG A 339 -0.66 27.28 -10.50
C ARG A 339 -1.06 25.86 -10.90
N ALA A 340 -1.92 25.19 -10.12
CA ALA A 340 -2.41 23.86 -10.49
C ALA A 340 -3.17 23.91 -11.83
N GLU A 341 -3.98 24.95 -12.06
CA GLU A 341 -4.68 25.17 -13.31
C GLU A 341 -3.73 25.29 -14.50
N GLU A 342 -2.66 26.08 -14.39
CA GLU A 342 -1.65 26.23 -15.44
C GLU A 342 -1.03 24.87 -15.84
N GLU A 343 -0.69 24.05 -14.84
CA GLU A 343 -0.08 22.74 -15.05
C GLU A 343 -1.10 21.74 -15.66
N LEU A 344 -2.35 21.77 -15.20
CA LEU A 344 -3.43 20.94 -15.75
C LEU A 344 -3.81 21.35 -17.17
N GLN A 345 -3.84 22.64 -17.48
CA GLN A 345 -4.09 23.12 -18.84
C GLN A 345 -2.98 22.64 -19.79
N PHE A 346 -1.72 22.69 -19.36
CA PHE A 346 -0.63 22.11 -20.13
C PHE A 346 -0.82 20.60 -20.33
N ALA A 347 -1.14 19.86 -19.26
CA ALA A 347 -1.39 18.43 -19.34
C ALA A 347 -2.54 18.11 -20.32
N LEU A 348 -3.62 18.88 -20.26
CA LEU A 348 -4.79 18.76 -21.12
C LEU A 348 -4.46 19.05 -22.60
N GLU A 349 -3.58 20.02 -22.87
CA GLU A 349 -3.13 20.29 -24.25
C GLU A 349 -2.35 19.11 -24.86
N LYS A 350 -1.59 18.38 -24.04
CA LYS A 350 -0.82 17.22 -24.47
C LYS A 350 -1.66 15.95 -24.57
N ASP A 351 -2.59 15.77 -23.64
CA ASP A 351 -3.46 14.60 -23.56
C ASP A 351 -4.92 15.02 -23.30
N PRO A 352 -5.66 15.44 -24.35
CA PRO A 352 -7.03 15.96 -24.22
C PRO A 352 -8.09 14.92 -23.83
N GLU A 353 -7.74 13.63 -23.81
CA GLU A 353 -8.67 12.53 -23.48
C GLU A 353 -8.29 11.87 -22.15
N ASN A 354 -7.48 12.56 -21.33
CA ASN A 354 -7.09 12.08 -20.01
C ASN A 354 -8.20 12.36 -18.97
N PRO A 355 -8.89 11.33 -18.43
CA PRO A 355 -9.99 11.52 -17.50
C PRO A 355 -9.53 12.17 -16.19
N ASP A 356 -8.32 11.87 -15.71
CA ASP A 356 -7.80 12.41 -14.46
C ASP A 356 -7.52 13.91 -14.54
N VAL A 357 -6.99 14.38 -15.68
CA VAL A 357 -6.79 15.83 -15.91
C VAL A 357 -8.13 16.57 -15.93
N HIS A 358 -9.13 15.99 -16.61
CA HIS A 358 -10.48 16.54 -16.61
C HIS A 358 -11.09 16.54 -15.21
N ALA A 359 -11.05 15.41 -14.50
CA ALA A 359 -11.58 15.32 -13.14
C ALA A 359 -10.90 16.34 -12.20
N THR A 360 -9.57 16.47 -12.27
CA THR A 360 -8.81 17.40 -11.42
C THR A 360 -9.14 18.86 -11.72
N LEU A 361 -9.30 19.25 -12.99
CA LEU A 361 -9.78 20.60 -13.36
C LEU A 361 -11.21 20.85 -12.86
N GLY A 362 -12.09 19.86 -12.99
CA GLY A 362 -13.45 19.92 -12.46
C GLY A 362 -13.46 20.19 -10.95
N ILE A 363 -12.68 19.42 -10.20
CA ILE A 363 -12.50 19.57 -8.74
C ILE A 363 -11.97 20.97 -8.41
N LEU A 364 -10.94 21.43 -9.12
CA LEU A 364 -10.30 22.72 -8.88
C LEU A 364 -11.30 23.89 -8.98
N TYR A 365 -12.06 23.96 -10.07
CA TYR A 365 -13.07 25.00 -10.24
C TYR A 365 -14.22 24.85 -9.25
N GLN A 366 -14.61 23.62 -8.92
CA GLN A 366 -15.64 23.38 -7.91
C GLN A 366 -15.22 23.86 -6.52
N ASN A 367 -13.95 23.67 -6.13
CA ASN A 367 -13.42 24.21 -4.88
C ASN A 367 -13.41 25.73 -4.88
N ARG A 368 -13.00 26.38 -5.98
CA ARG A 368 -13.07 27.84 -6.11
C ARG A 368 -14.51 28.36 -5.97
N ALA A 369 -15.50 27.65 -6.52
CA ALA A 369 -16.91 28.00 -6.33
C ALA A 369 -17.33 27.90 -4.85
N ALA A 370 -16.87 26.86 -4.13
CA ALA A 370 -17.15 26.71 -2.70
C ALA A 370 -16.55 27.87 -1.88
N VAL A 371 -15.31 28.27 -2.15
CA VAL A 371 -14.67 29.42 -1.50
C VAL A 371 -15.45 30.72 -1.73
N MET A 372 -16.01 30.92 -2.93
CA MET A 372 -16.89 32.07 -3.20
C MET A 372 -18.18 32.01 -2.40
N GLN A 373 -18.78 30.82 -2.28
CA GLN A 373 -19.97 30.63 -1.47
C GLN A 373 -19.73 30.91 0.02
N ASP A 374 -18.56 30.52 0.52
CA ASP A 374 -18.14 30.79 1.89
C ASP A 374 -17.98 32.29 2.13
N LYS A 375 -17.27 33.01 1.24
CA LYS A 375 -17.18 34.48 1.28
C LYS A 375 -18.54 35.15 1.27
N ARG A 376 -19.44 34.67 0.41
CA ARG A 376 -20.81 35.17 0.34
C ARG A 376 -21.54 35.02 1.66
N ASN A 377 -21.36 33.90 2.35
CA ASN A 377 -22.01 33.65 3.64
C ASN A 377 -21.44 34.50 4.80
N MET A 378 -20.28 35.13 4.62
CA MET A 378 -19.60 35.95 5.64
C MET A 378 -19.86 37.45 5.49
N THR A 379 -20.23 37.92 4.30
CA THR A 379 -20.50 39.35 4.09
C THR A 379 -21.98 39.67 4.36
N ASP A 380 -22.20 40.76 5.10
CA ASP A 380 -23.53 41.38 5.26
C ASP A 380 -23.81 42.41 4.13
N ASP A 381 -22.81 42.73 3.29
CA ASP A 381 -22.96 43.63 2.16
C ASP A 381 -23.65 42.89 1.00
N MET A 382 -24.84 43.36 0.62
CA MET A 382 -25.63 42.73 -0.45
C MET A 382 -24.96 42.82 -1.82
N ASP A 383 -24.23 43.90 -2.11
CA ASP A 383 -23.56 44.06 -3.40
C ASP A 383 -22.35 43.11 -3.49
N GLU A 384 -21.63 42.91 -2.39
CA GLU A 384 -20.54 41.90 -2.32
C GLU A 384 -21.07 40.48 -2.39
N ALA A 385 -22.16 40.18 -1.66
CA ALA A 385 -22.80 38.86 -1.68
C ALA A 385 -23.25 38.47 -3.10
N ASP A 386 -23.90 39.40 -3.82
CA ASP A 386 -24.34 39.19 -5.21
C ASP A 386 -23.15 38.92 -6.16
N GLU A 387 -22.02 39.61 -5.96
CA GLU A 387 -20.81 39.40 -6.76
C GLU A 387 -20.18 38.02 -6.48
N PHE A 388 -20.11 37.59 -5.22
CA PHE A 388 -19.61 36.27 -4.87
C PHE A 388 -20.52 35.14 -5.37
N ASP A 389 -21.85 35.29 -5.28
CA ASP A 389 -22.81 34.33 -5.85
C ASP A 389 -22.58 34.20 -7.38
N LYS A 390 -22.34 35.32 -8.07
CA LYS A 390 -22.00 35.32 -9.50
C LYS A 390 -20.68 34.60 -9.79
N GLN A 391 -19.63 34.87 -9.02
CA GLN A 391 -18.33 34.21 -9.19
C GLN A 391 -18.42 32.70 -8.92
N ALA A 392 -19.17 32.28 -7.90
CA ALA A 392 -19.42 30.87 -7.63
C ALA A 392 -20.09 30.18 -8.84
N GLN A 393 -21.10 30.82 -9.43
CA GLN A 393 -21.76 30.31 -10.62
C GLN A 393 -20.80 30.20 -11.83
N GLU A 394 -19.98 31.23 -12.08
CA GLU A 394 -18.99 31.22 -13.17
C GLU A 394 -17.98 30.06 -13.02
N TYR A 395 -17.54 29.76 -11.80
CA TYR A 395 -16.66 28.61 -11.55
C TYR A 395 -17.36 27.27 -11.72
N LEU A 396 -18.63 27.13 -11.30
CA LEU A 396 -19.40 25.91 -11.55
C LEU A 396 -19.61 25.66 -13.05
N GLU A 397 -19.85 26.73 -13.82
CA GLU A 397 -19.95 26.66 -15.29
C GLU A 397 -18.62 26.25 -15.94
N GLN A 398 -17.47 26.63 -15.38
CA GLN A 398 -16.15 26.16 -15.82
C GLN A 398 -15.88 24.71 -15.42
N SER A 399 -16.30 24.30 -14.22
CA SER A 399 -16.15 22.92 -13.71
C SER A 399 -16.93 21.90 -14.55
N LEU A 400 -18.15 22.27 -14.94
CA LEU A 400 -19.11 21.39 -15.60
C LEU A 400 -18.54 20.62 -16.82
N PRO A 401 -18.00 21.27 -17.88
CA PRO A 401 -17.53 20.56 -19.07
C PRO A 401 -16.39 19.58 -18.78
N HIS A 402 -15.59 19.83 -17.73
CA HIS A 402 -14.52 18.92 -17.36
C HIS A 402 -15.06 17.64 -16.72
N TYR A 403 -16.01 17.74 -15.79
CA TYR A 403 -16.65 16.56 -15.23
C TYR A 403 -17.49 15.80 -16.25
N GLU A 404 -18.18 16.48 -17.16
CA GLU A 404 -18.91 15.83 -18.25
C GLU A 404 -17.97 15.01 -19.13
N LYS A 405 -16.79 15.55 -19.43
CA LYS A 405 -15.78 14.85 -20.21
C LYS A 405 -15.15 13.69 -19.45
N ALA A 406 -14.85 13.84 -18.16
CA ALA A 406 -14.37 12.76 -17.30
C ALA A 406 -15.39 11.60 -17.22
N ALA A 407 -16.67 11.92 -17.04
CA ALA A 407 -17.75 10.94 -17.02
C ALA A 407 -18.04 10.30 -18.40
N GLU A 408 -17.78 11.01 -19.50
CA GLU A 408 -17.82 10.44 -20.85
C GLU A 408 -16.72 9.39 -21.05
N LEU A 409 -15.50 9.69 -20.59
CA LEU A 409 -14.31 8.84 -20.69
C LEU A 409 -14.41 7.62 -19.76
N GLU A 410 -14.94 7.82 -18.56
CA GLU A 410 -15.09 6.80 -17.50
C GLU A 410 -16.54 6.70 -17.00
N PRO A 411 -17.46 6.14 -17.80
CA PRO A 411 -18.88 6.12 -17.48
C PRO A 411 -19.23 5.26 -16.24
N ASP A 412 -18.37 4.31 -15.88
CA ASP A 412 -18.57 3.41 -14.75
C ASP A 412 -18.01 3.98 -13.43
N ASN A 413 -17.36 5.15 -13.45
CA ASN A 413 -16.80 5.79 -12.26
C ASN A 413 -17.89 6.62 -11.55
N PRO A 414 -18.40 6.19 -10.37
CA PRO A 414 -19.51 6.87 -9.70
C PRO A 414 -19.11 8.24 -9.14
N GLU A 415 -17.83 8.52 -8.91
CA GLU A 415 -17.38 9.80 -8.33
C GLU A 415 -17.60 10.98 -9.29
N HIS A 416 -17.35 10.77 -10.58
CA HIS A 416 -17.62 11.79 -11.61
C HIS A 416 -19.11 12.14 -11.63
N TRP A 417 -19.98 11.14 -11.56
CA TRP A 417 -21.43 11.32 -11.54
C TRP A 417 -21.92 11.99 -10.25
N ARG A 418 -21.33 11.71 -9.09
CA ARG A 418 -21.66 12.44 -7.84
C ARG A 418 -21.30 13.91 -7.95
N SER A 419 -20.16 14.22 -8.53
CA SER A 419 -19.72 15.60 -8.75
C SER A 419 -20.63 16.33 -9.73
N LEU A 420 -21.01 15.67 -10.84
CA LEU A 420 -22.00 16.19 -11.79
C LEU A 420 -23.37 16.41 -11.15
N PHE A 421 -23.86 15.49 -10.32
CA PHE A 421 -25.13 15.66 -9.61
C PHE A 421 -25.13 16.94 -8.77
N ARG A 422 -24.06 17.19 -8.01
CA ARG A 422 -23.90 18.42 -7.21
C ARG A 422 -23.88 19.66 -8.09
N ILE A 423 -23.14 19.64 -9.20
CA ILE A 423 -23.01 20.79 -10.12
C ILE A 423 -24.33 21.07 -10.82
N TYR A 424 -24.97 20.06 -11.42
CA TYR A 424 -26.26 20.20 -12.08
C TYR A 424 -27.35 20.71 -11.12
N THR A 425 -27.36 20.22 -9.88
CA THR A 425 -28.28 20.72 -8.85
C THR A 425 -28.07 22.21 -8.58
N ASN A 426 -26.81 22.63 -8.40
CA ASN A 426 -26.48 24.05 -8.15
C ASN A 426 -26.79 24.95 -9.36
N LEU A 427 -26.65 24.44 -10.58
CA LEU A 427 -26.96 25.17 -11.82
C LEU A 427 -28.45 25.09 -12.22
N GLY A 428 -29.29 24.38 -11.45
CA GLY A 428 -30.72 24.24 -11.74
C GLY A 428 -31.05 23.33 -12.94
N MET A 429 -30.14 22.44 -13.31
CA MET A 429 -30.28 21.46 -14.40
C MET A 429 -30.94 20.17 -13.87
N GLU A 430 -32.25 20.24 -13.60
CA GLU A 430 -32.99 19.20 -12.86
C GLU A 430 -32.99 17.82 -13.54
N GLU A 431 -33.09 17.76 -14.88
CA GLU A 431 -33.14 16.48 -15.62
C GLU A 431 -31.76 15.80 -15.61
N GLU A 432 -30.71 16.57 -15.86
CA GLU A 432 -29.33 16.12 -15.84
C GLU A 432 -28.88 15.73 -14.43
N ALA A 433 -29.31 16.48 -13.41
CA ALA A 433 -29.09 16.12 -12.01
C ALA A 433 -29.69 14.75 -11.69
N GLN A 434 -30.92 14.47 -12.15
CA GLN A 434 -31.56 13.18 -11.91
C GLN A 434 -30.81 12.02 -12.58
N ASP A 435 -30.38 12.17 -13.84
CA ASP A 435 -29.58 11.15 -14.53
C ASP A 435 -28.24 10.92 -13.82
N ALA A 436 -27.55 11.99 -13.42
CA ALA A 436 -26.29 11.90 -12.69
C ALA A 436 -26.46 11.22 -11.32
N GLN A 437 -27.55 11.49 -10.60
CA GLN A 437 -27.87 10.83 -9.34
C GLN A 437 -28.04 9.32 -9.51
N GLU A 438 -28.79 8.89 -10.53
CA GLU A 438 -29.03 7.47 -10.82
C GLU A 438 -27.72 6.75 -11.16
N ARG A 439 -26.84 7.36 -11.96
CA ARG A 439 -25.53 6.80 -12.33
C ARG A 439 -24.53 6.78 -11.18
N ALA A 440 -24.63 7.74 -10.25
CA ALA A 440 -23.84 7.79 -9.04
C ALA A 440 -24.21 6.71 -8.00
N GLY A 441 -25.37 6.05 -8.18
CA GLY A 441 -25.91 5.05 -7.25
C GLY A 441 -26.51 5.65 -5.98
N LEU A 442 -27.02 6.88 -6.03
CA LEU A 442 -27.55 7.64 -4.89
C LEU A 442 -29.08 7.60 -4.76
#